data_AF-A0A514ZXA7-F1
#
_entry.id   AF-A0A514ZXA7-F1
#
_cell.length_a   1.000
_cell.length_b   1.000
_cell.length_c   1.000
_cell.angle_alpha   90.00
_cell.angle_beta   90.00
_cell.angle_gamma   90.00
#
_symmetry.space_group_name_H-M   'P 1'
#
loop_
_entity.id
_entity.type
_entity.pdbx_description
1 polymer ?
#
loop_
_entity_poly.entity_id
_entity_poly.type
_entity_poly.pdbx_seq_one_letter_code
_entity_poly.pdbx_strand_id
1 'polypeptide(L)'
;MTSAQVTGSAFFTYVRTDVSNAVWISLPGTNLFSGRTYNVAVNSSTIRLYINRTSGTGSETFTATRVVVIPVNDLRNGRKAAVDYTDYETVKAFYHLPD
;
A
#
# COMPACT_ATOMS: atom_id res chain seq x y z
N MET A 1 -0.34 -3.94 -17.82
CA MET A 1 0.41 -2.79 -17.28
C MET A 1 1.74 -2.71 -18.02
N THR A 2 2.20 -1.53 -18.43
CA THR A 2 3.49 -1.31 -19.10
C THR A 2 4.46 -0.60 -18.14
N SER A 3 5.76 -0.60 -18.46
CA SER A 3 6.76 0.13 -17.66
C SER A 3 6.43 1.62 -17.54
N ALA A 4 5.92 2.25 -18.60
CA ALA A 4 5.45 3.62 -18.58
C ALA A 4 4.25 3.82 -17.64
N GLN A 5 3.29 2.89 -17.65
CA GLN A 5 2.15 2.92 -16.71
C GLN A 5 2.61 2.75 -15.26
N VAL A 6 3.61 1.91 -14.99
CA VAL A 6 4.18 1.73 -13.65
C VAL A 6 4.86 3.02 -13.17
N THR A 7 5.75 3.60 -13.98
CA THR A 7 6.49 4.81 -13.61
C THR A 7 5.57 6.02 -13.43
N GLY A 8 4.47 6.09 -14.18
CA GLY A 8 3.47 7.15 -14.08
C GLY A 8 2.38 6.92 -13.04
N SER A 9 2.55 5.97 -12.12
CA SER A 9 1.53 5.65 -11.10
C SER A 9 2.10 5.68 -9.67
N ALA A 10 1.27 6.08 -8.72
CA ALA A 10 1.48 5.81 -7.30
C ALA A 10 0.77 4.52 -6.89
N PHE A 11 1.40 3.78 -5.99
CA PHE A 11 0.93 2.50 -5.48
C PHE A 11 0.70 2.62 -3.98
N PHE A 12 -0.54 2.43 -3.55
CA PHE A 12 -0.90 2.33 -2.13
C PHE A 12 -1.13 0.87 -1.80
N THR A 13 -0.36 0.34 -0.86
CA THR A 13 -0.37 -1.09 -0.52
C THR A 13 -0.92 -1.28 0.87
N TYR A 14 -1.87 -2.19 1.01
CA TYR A 14 -2.50 -2.53 2.28
C TYR A 14 -2.39 -4.03 2.49
N VAL A 15 -1.94 -4.44 3.65
CA VAL A 15 -1.80 -5.86 4.01
C VAL A 15 -2.67 -6.18 5.21
N ARG A 16 -3.17 -7.41 5.26
CA ARG A 16 -3.91 -7.94 6.41
C ARG A 16 -3.11 -9.07 7.03
N THR A 17 -2.93 -9.03 8.35
CA THR A 17 -2.18 -10.05 9.09
C THR A 17 -3.06 -11.24 9.47
N ASP A 18 -2.47 -12.29 10.03
CA ASP A 18 -3.14 -13.53 10.46
C ASP A 18 -3.58 -13.54 11.93
N VAL A 19 -3.55 -12.38 12.62
CA VAL A 19 -3.93 -12.28 14.04
C VAL A 19 -5.45 -12.24 14.23
N SER A 20 -5.94 -12.67 15.40
CA SER A 20 -7.38 -12.78 15.71
C SER A 20 -8.19 -11.48 15.53
N ASN A 21 -7.51 -10.32 15.54
CA ASN A 21 -8.06 -9.01 15.20
C ASN A 21 -7.38 -8.45 13.95
N ALA A 22 -7.34 -9.23 12.86
CA ALA A 22 -6.62 -8.88 11.64
C ALA A 22 -7.09 -7.53 11.06
N VAL A 23 -6.29 -6.47 11.29
CA VAL A 23 -6.50 -5.11 10.78
C VAL A 23 -5.76 -4.93 9.45
N TRP A 24 -6.32 -4.11 8.57
CA TRP A 24 -5.62 -3.62 7.39
C TRP A 24 -4.56 -2.60 7.77
N ILE A 25 -3.33 -2.82 7.32
CA ILE A 25 -2.19 -1.98 7.61
C ILE A 25 -1.68 -1.41 6.29
N SER A 26 -1.58 -0.08 6.19
CA SER A 26 -0.95 0.59 5.06
C SER A 26 0.56 0.46 5.11
N LEU A 27 1.18 0.16 3.96
CA LEU A 27 2.62 0.15 3.78
C LEU A 27 3.05 1.27 2.81
N PRO A 28 4.24 1.88 2.98
CA PRO A 28 5.26 1.57 3.98
C PRO A 28 4.87 1.99 5.40
N GLY A 29 5.33 1.23 6.40
CA GLY A 29 4.93 1.48 7.78
C GLY A 29 5.33 0.36 8.74
N THR A 30 5.04 0.59 10.02
CA THR A 30 5.28 -0.38 11.09
C THR A 30 3.98 -1.09 11.45
N ASN A 31 4.01 -2.41 11.44
CA ASN A 31 2.91 -3.24 11.90
C ASN A 31 2.75 -3.08 13.41
N LEU A 32 1.57 -2.64 13.84
CA LEU A 32 1.25 -2.35 15.25
C LEU A 32 1.28 -3.59 16.15
N PHE A 33 1.06 -4.79 15.61
CA PHE A 33 1.02 -6.03 16.39
C PHE A 33 2.39 -6.68 16.56
N SER A 34 3.23 -6.62 15.52
CA SER A 34 4.55 -7.25 15.55
C SER A 34 5.72 -6.29 15.78
N GLY A 35 5.48 -4.98 15.68
CA GLY A 35 6.54 -3.97 15.71
C GLY A 35 7.48 -4.01 14.51
N ARG A 36 7.16 -4.78 13.47
CA ARG A 36 8.00 -4.93 12.27
C ARG A 36 7.71 -3.82 11.28
N THR A 37 8.77 -3.25 10.70
CA THR A 37 8.64 -2.17 9.70
C THR A 37 8.87 -2.72 8.30
N TYR A 38 8.03 -2.31 7.37
CA TYR A 38 8.08 -2.72 5.97
C TYR A 38 8.14 -1.50 5.06
N ASN A 39 8.91 -1.64 3.99
CA ASN A 39 8.94 -0.72 2.87
C ASN A 39 8.35 -1.38 1.61
N VAL A 40 7.83 -0.56 0.71
CA VAL A 40 7.27 -0.98 -0.57
C VAL A 40 8.10 -0.40 -1.70
N ALA A 41 8.52 -1.25 -2.63
CA ALA A 41 9.25 -0.83 -3.83
C ALA A 41 8.60 -1.43 -5.07
N VAL A 42 8.53 -0.66 -6.16
CA VAL A 42 8.00 -1.14 -7.44
C VAL A 42 9.11 -1.11 -8.48
N ASN A 43 9.30 -2.23 -9.17
CA ASN A 43 10.23 -2.34 -10.28
C ASN A 43 9.46 -2.26 -11.60
N SER A 44 9.69 -1.20 -12.37
CA SER A 44 9.00 -0.95 -13.65
C SER A 44 9.50 -1.84 -14.80
N SER A 45 10.71 -2.40 -14.70
CA SER A 45 11.26 -3.33 -15.70
C SER A 45 10.66 -4.73 -15.59
N THR A 46 10.41 -5.20 -14.36
CA THR A 46 9.82 -6.52 -14.10
C THR A 46 8.33 -6.48 -13.76
N ILE A 47 7.77 -5.28 -13.59
CA ILE A 47 6.36 -5.03 -13.19
C ILE A 47 6.03 -5.81 -11.92
N ARG A 48 6.86 -5.63 -10.89
CA ARG A 48 6.72 -6.29 -9.59
C ARG A 48 6.67 -5.26 -8.47
N LEU A 49 5.76 -5.49 -7.53
CA LEU A 49 5.72 -4.82 -6.24
C LEU A 49 6.39 -5.72 -5.21
N TYR A 50 7.35 -5.15 -4.48
CA TYR A 50 8.10 -5.82 -3.43
C TYR A 50 7.74 -5.22 -2.08
N ILE A 51 7.42 -6.08 -1.13
CA ILE A 51 7.25 -5.71 0.27
C ILE A 51 8.48 -6.24 1.01
N ASN A 52 9.31 -5.33 1.49
CA ASN A 52 10.58 -5.66 2.14
C ASN A 52 10.51 -5.27 3.61
N ARG A 53 10.81 -6.22 4.50
CA ARG A 53 11.00 -5.87 5.92
C ARG A 53 12.30 -5.08 6.08
N THR A 54 12.23 -3.95 6.75
CA THR A 54 13.37 -3.07 7.04
C THR A 54 13.80 -3.10 8.51
N SER A 55 12.92 -3.54 9.41
CA SER A 55 13.21 -3.67 10.85
C SER A 55 12.40 -4.79 11.52
N GLY A 56 12.91 -5.32 12.64
CA GLY A 56 12.31 -6.39 13.43
C GLY A 56 12.71 -7.80 12.98
N THR A 57 12.51 -8.79 13.86
CA THR A 57 12.89 -10.21 13.65
C THR A 57 11.67 -11.15 13.57
N GLY A 58 11.90 -12.41 13.17
CA GLY A 58 10.88 -13.46 13.08
C GLY A 58 10.22 -13.59 11.71
N SER A 59 9.04 -14.21 11.67
CA SER A 59 8.19 -14.33 10.47
C SER A 59 6.85 -13.63 10.70
N GLU A 60 6.24 -13.18 9.62
CA GLU A 60 4.91 -12.60 9.60
C GLU A 60 4.16 -13.11 8.38
N THR A 61 2.90 -13.50 8.57
CA THR A 61 2.05 -13.96 7.49
C THR A 61 1.03 -12.87 7.17
N PHE A 62 0.99 -12.46 5.90
CA PHE A 62 -0.10 -11.63 5.40
C PHE A 62 -1.16 -12.54 4.76
N THR A 63 -2.39 -12.49 5.28
CA THR A 63 -3.52 -13.28 4.81
C THR A 63 -4.17 -12.69 3.55
N ALA A 64 -4.02 -11.38 3.35
CA ALA A 64 -4.50 -10.69 2.16
C ALA A 64 -3.67 -9.44 1.86
N THR A 65 -3.67 -9.03 0.59
CA THR A 65 -3.04 -7.80 0.11
C THR A 65 -4.01 -7.07 -0.82
N ARG A 66 -4.15 -5.76 -0.63
CA ARG A 66 -4.84 -4.83 -1.55
C ARG A 66 -3.81 -3.84 -2.08
N VAL A 67 -3.89 -3.55 -3.38
CA VAL A 67 -3.04 -2.53 -4.02
C VAL A 67 -3.94 -1.58 -4.79
N VAL A 68 -3.88 -0.30 -4.47
CA VAL A 68 -4.53 0.76 -5.22
C VAL A 68 -3.49 1.46 -6.08
N VAL A 69 -3.78 1.60 -7.38
CA VAL A 69 -2.89 2.21 -8.37
C VAL A 69 -3.56 3.46 -8.91
N ILE A 70 -2.96 4.63 -8.66
CA ILE A 70 -3.48 5.94 -9.10
C ILE A 70 -2.46 6.59 -10.03
N PRO A 71 -2.84 7.11 -11.20
CA PRO A 71 -1.95 7.91 -12.03
C PRO A 71 -1.39 9.10 -11.25
N VAL A 72 -0.09 9.39 -11.37
CA VAL A 72 0.54 10.46 -10.58
C VAL A 72 -0.09 11.83 -10.82
N ASN A 73 -0.65 12.07 -12.01
CA ASN A 73 -1.33 13.32 -12.36
C ASN A 73 -2.67 13.49 -11.63
N ASP A 74 -3.26 12.40 -11.13
CA ASP A 74 -4.52 12.43 -10.39
C ASP A 74 -4.30 12.54 -8.87
N LEU A 75 -3.05 12.49 -8.39
CA LEU A 75 -2.70 12.70 -6.99
C LEU A 75 -2.90 14.17 -6.61
N ARG A 76 -3.95 14.45 -5.84
CA ARG A 76 -4.28 15.81 -5.38
C ARG A 76 -3.60 16.10 -4.04
N ASN A 77 -2.39 16.69 -4.05
CA ASN A 77 -1.59 17.01 -2.85
C ASN A 77 -1.57 18.50 -2.43
N GLY A 78 -2.53 19.32 -2.87
CA GLY A 78 -2.41 20.80 -2.80
C GLY A 78 -2.74 21.52 -1.47
N ARG A 79 -3.43 20.90 -0.50
CA ARG A 79 -3.77 21.53 0.80
C ARG A 79 -4.36 20.46 1.70
N LYS A 80 -3.62 19.95 2.70
CA LYS A 80 -4.03 18.85 3.63
C LYS A 80 -4.85 17.77 2.91
N ALA A 81 -4.18 16.74 2.38
CA ALA A 81 -4.82 15.66 1.59
C ALA A 81 -6.25 15.40 2.08
N ALA A 82 -7.25 15.68 1.22
CA ALA A 82 -8.65 15.48 1.56
C ALA A 82 -8.99 13.99 1.81
N VAL A 83 -8.04 13.10 1.50
CA VAL A 83 -8.14 11.65 1.62
C VAL A 83 -7.03 11.16 2.55
N ASP A 84 -7.41 10.31 3.50
CA ASP A 84 -6.45 9.54 4.30
C ASP A 84 -5.97 8.34 3.48
N TYR A 85 -4.74 8.40 2.99
CA TYR A 85 -4.15 7.32 2.20
C TYR A 85 -3.80 6.06 3.00
N THR A 86 -3.87 6.11 4.33
CA THR A 86 -3.65 4.95 5.20
C THR A 86 -4.88 4.04 5.28
N ASP A 87 -6.06 4.56 4.93
CA ASP A 87 -7.31 3.82 4.90
C ASP A 87 -7.71 3.49 3.44
N TYR A 88 -7.71 2.20 3.13
CA TYR A 88 -8.10 1.70 1.82
C TYR A 88 -9.52 2.11 1.42
N GLU A 89 -10.50 2.06 2.33
CA GLU A 89 -11.89 2.36 1.98
C GLU A 89 -12.07 3.86 1.70
N THR A 90 -11.36 4.71 2.45
CA THR A 90 -11.32 6.16 2.21
C THR A 90 -10.69 6.49 0.85
N VAL A 91 -9.60 5.83 0.47
CA VAL A 91 -8.98 6.00 -0.86
C VAL A 91 -9.91 5.50 -1.97
N LYS A 92 -10.50 4.33 -1.79
CA LYS A 92 -11.42 3.73 -2.75
C LYS A 92 -12.62 4.63 -3.03
N ALA A 93 -13.24 5.16 -1.98
CA ALA A 93 -14.37 6.08 -2.08
C ALA A 93 -13.99 7.39 -2.78
N PHE A 94 -12.85 7.98 -2.41
CA PHE A 94 -12.39 9.24 -3.00
C PHE A 94 -12.14 9.15 -4.52
N TYR A 95 -11.58 8.03 -4.98
CA TYR A 95 -11.31 7.79 -6.39
C TYR A 95 -12.43 7.03 -7.12
N HIS A 96 -13.56 6.75 -6.46
CA HIS A 96 -14.71 6.02 -7.03
C HIS A 96 -14.31 4.68 -7.66
N LEU A 97 -13.42 3.94 -6.99
CA LEU A 97 -12.91 2.67 -7.49
C LEU A 97 -13.93 1.54 -7.28
N PRO A 98 -14.02 0.57 -8.20
CA PRO A 98 -14.91 -0.58 -8.07
C PRO A 98 -14.51 -1.53 -6.93
N ASP A 99 -15.45 -2.39 -6.53
CA ASP A 99 -15.22 -3.50 -5.58
C ASP A 99 -14.35 -4.62 -6.14
#